data_AF-A0A1G1H0I9-F1
#
_entry.id   AF-A0A1G1H0I9-F1
#
_cell.length_a   1.000
_cell.length_b   1.000
_cell.length_c   1.000
_cell.angle_alpha   90.00
_cell.angle_beta   90.00
_cell.angle_gamma   90.00
#
_symmetry.space_group_name_H-M   'P 1'
#
loop_
_entity.id
_entity.type
_entity.pdbx_description
1 polymer ?
#
loop_
_entity_poly.entity_id
_entity_poly.type
_entity_poly.pdbx_seq_one_letter_code
_entity_poly.pdbx_strand_id
1 'polypeptide(L)' 'MKRLAAFSAALILGSPSLALAVEHNAGYRGIGQLYFTFMGVILIYGVYDSFGKKAMYVAAPIIMVGLYMMLPPS' A
#
# COMPACT_ATOMS: atom_id res chain seq x y z
N MET A 1 16.04 -3.83 13.75
CA MET A 1 14.97 -2.90 14.19
C MET A 1 15.32 -1.41 14.04
N LYS A 2 16.56 -0.96 14.33
CA LYS A 2 16.94 0.46 14.25
C LYS A 2 16.75 1.13 12.88
N ARG A 3 16.98 0.40 11.78
CA ARG A 3 16.85 0.92 10.41
C ARG A 3 15.40 1.14 9.98
N LEU A 4 14.49 0.27 10.42
CA LEU A 4 13.04 0.43 10.19
C LEU A 4 12.50 1.65 10.93
N ALA A 5 12.90 1.83 12.19
CA ALA A 5 12.53 3.00 12.98
C ALA A 5 13.05 4.32 12.39
N ALA A 6 14.28 4.31 11.85
CA ALA A 6 14.84 5.48 11.17
C ALA A 6 14.08 5.79 9.87
N PHE A 7 13.67 4.77 9.12
CA PHE A 7 12.90 4.94 7.88
C PHE A 7 11.49 5.47 8.16
N SER A 8 10.81 4.94 9.18
CA SER A 8 9.50 5.45 9.58
C SER A 8 9.57 6.88 10.13
N ALA A 9 10.61 7.21 10.90
CA ALA A 9 10.84 8.58 11.36
C ALA A 9 11.09 9.56 10.19
N ALA A 10 11.86 9.15 9.17
CA ALA A 10 12.10 9.95 7.99
C ALA A 10 10.83 10.20 7.16
N LEU A 11 9.95 9.19 7.06
CA LEU A 11 8.67 9.34 6.38
C LEU A 11 7.72 10.29 7.11
N ILE A 12 7.65 10.19 8.45
CA ILE A 12 6.78 11.05 9.28
C ILE A 12 7.27 12.49 9.29
N LEU A 13 8.59 12.70 9.38
CA LEU A 13 9.18 14.04 9.43
C LEU A 13 9.33 14.68 8.03
N GLY A 14 9.34 13.88 6.96
CA GLY A 14 9.40 14.33 5.57
C GLY A 14 8.04 14.63 4.94
N SER A 15 6.93 14.33 5.62
CA SER A 15 5.57 14.52 5.11
C SER A 15 4.83 15.86 5.41
N PRO A 16 5.44 16.98 5.87
CA PRO A 16 4.68 18.24 6.02
C PRO A 16 3.97 18.67 4.74
N SER A 17 4.55 18.35 3.58
CA SER A 17 3.97 18.60 2.26
C SER A 17 2.73 17.76 1.94
N LEU A 18 2.55 16.58 2.56
CA LEU A 18 1.33 15.77 2.41
C LEU A 18 0.16 16.36 3.22
N ALA A 19 0.44 17.03 4.34
CA ALA A 19 -0.58 17.69 5.15
C ALA A 19 -1.15 18.97 4.51
N LEU A 20 -0.36 19.64 3.66
CA LEU A 20 -0.75 20.86 2.96
C LEU A 20 -1.41 20.62 1.58
N ALA A 21 -1.52 19.37 1.13
CA ALA A 21 -2.13 19.02 -0.15
C ALA A 21 -3.68 18.98 -0.14
N VAL A 22 -4.31 19.40 0.97
CA VAL A 22 -5.76 19.29 1.22
C VAL A 22 -6.62 20.19 0.33
N GLU A 23 -6.07 21.23 -0.31
CA GLU A 23 -6.88 22.20 -1.06
C GLU A 23 -6.99 21.97 -2.58
N HIS A 24 -6.45 20.89 -3.14
CA HIS A 24 -6.48 20.67 -4.59
C HIS A 24 -7.21 19.38 -4.98
N ASN A 25 -8.52 19.48 -5.21
CA ASN A 25 -9.34 18.58 -6.06
C ASN A 25 -8.85 17.12 -6.13
N ALA A 26 -8.75 16.47 -4.97
CA ALA A 26 -8.19 15.12 -4.86
C ALA A 26 -9.32 14.10 -4.93
N GLY A 27 -9.56 13.54 -6.12
CA GLY A 27 -10.46 12.40 -6.27
C GLY A 27 -10.11 11.29 -5.26
N TYR A 28 -11.14 10.64 -4.71
CA TYR A 28 -11.04 9.59 -3.68
C TYR A 28 -10.09 8.42 -4.05
N ARG A 29 -9.65 8.36 -5.30
CA ARG A 29 -8.66 7.43 -5.83
C ARG A 29 -7.34 7.44 -5.06
N GLY A 30 -6.83 8.59 -4.62
CA GLY A 30 -5.55 8.67 -3.88
C GLY A 30 -5.63 8.02 -2.50
N ILE A 31 -6.72 8.29 -1.77
CA ILE A 31 -7.02 7.63 -0.48
C ILE A 31 -7.27 6.13 -0.70
N GLY A 32 -8.02 5.77 -1.74
CA GLY A 32 -8.23 4.39 -2.15
C GLY A 32 -6.90 3.66 -2.38
N GLN A 33 -5.93 4.31 -3.02
CA GLN A 33 -4.63 3.71 -3.32
C GLN A 33 -3.90 3.26 -2.07
N LEU A 34 -3.95 4.05 -0.99
CA LEU A 34 -3.38 3.68 0.30
C LEU A 34 -4.10 2.48 0.91
N TYR A 35 -5.44 2.50 0.96
CA TYR A 35 -6.23 1.39 1.49
C TYR A 35 -5.96 0.08 0.75
N PHE A 36 -6.03 0.09 -0.58
CA PHE A 36 -5.79 -1.09 -1.41
C PHE A 36 -4.33 -1.55 -1.35
N THR A 37 -3.36 -0.65 -1.14
CA THR A 37 -1.96 -1.04 -0.92
C THR A 37 -1.79 -1.82 0.39
N PHE A 38 -2.37 -1.33 1.50
CA PHE A 38 -2.31 -2.04 2.78
C PHE A 38 -3.04 -3.39 2.72
N MET A 39 -4.20 -3.45 2.05
CA MET A 39 -4.88 -4.72 1.77
C MET A 39 -3.99 -5.68 0.99
N GLY A 40 -3.32 -5.20 -0.07
CA GLY A 40 -2.40 -6.01 -0.87
C GLY A 40 -1.29 -6.63 -0.03
N VAL A 41 -0.66 -5.86 0.86
CA VAL A 41 0.38 -6.35 1.76
C VAL A 41 -0.15 -7.45 2.69
N ILE A 42 -1.33 -7.25 3.29
CA ILE A 42 -1.93 -8.23 4.21
C ILE A 42 -2.28 -9.52 3.46
N LEU A 43 -2.85 -9.43 2.26
CA LEU A 43 -3.22 -10.60 1.45
C LEU A 43 -1.99 -11.37 0.97
N ILE A 44 -0.94 -10.67 0.50
CA ILE A 44 0.33 -11.30 0.09
C ILE A 44 0.97 -12.03 1.27
N TYR A 45 0.98 -11.40 2.45
CA TYR A 45 1.46 -12.04 3.66
C TYR A 45 0.62 -13.26 4.04
N GLY A 46 -0.72 -13.17 3.95
CA GLY A 46 -1.60 -14.31 4.21
C GLY A 46 -1.35 -15.49 3.27
N VAL A 47 -1.05 -15.25 1.99
CA VAL A 47 -0.65 -16.30 1.04
C VAL A 47 0.69 -16.92 1.43
N TYR A 48 1.65 -16.08 1.83
CA TYR A 48 2.94 -16.58 2.29
C TYR A 48 2.79 -17.47 3.53
N ASP A 49 1.96 -17.08 4.49
CA ASP A 49 1.72 -17.82 5.73
C ASP A 49 0.99 -19.16 5.47
N SER A 50 0.00 -19.15 4.57
CA SER A 50 -0.82 -20.33 4.28
C SER A 50 -0.16 -21.32 3.32
N PHE A 51 0.58 -20.84 2.31
CA PHE A 51 1.04 -21.65 1.18
C PHE A 51 2.55 -21.54 0.92
N GLY A 52 3.25 -20.67 1.65
CA GLY A 52 4.69 -20.48 1.54
C GLY A 52 5.15 -19.60 0.36
N LYS A 53 6.47 -19.46 0.27
CA LYS A 53 7.16 -18.52 -0.62
C LYS A 53 6.84 -18.67 -2.11
N LYS A 54 6.73 -19.92 -2.59
CA LYS A 54 6.50 -20.19 -4.02
C LYS A 54 5.11 -19.75 -4.48
N ALA A 55 4.09 -20.04 -3.68
CA ALA A 55 2.72 -19.62 -3.95
C ALA A 55 2.58 -18.10 -3.87
N MET A 56 3.21 -17.47 -2.89
CA MET A 56 3.25 -16.00 -2.74
C MET A 56 3.75 -15.32 -4.02
N TYR A 57 4.81 -15.83 -4.66
CA TYR A 57 5.35 -15.19 -5.88
C TYR A 57 4.38 -15.20 -7.06
N VAL A 58 3.51 -16.20 -7.15
CA VAL A 58 2.49 -16.26 -8.20
C VAL A 58 1.27 -15.41 -7.80
N ALA A 59 0.84 -15.48 -6.55
CA ALA A 59 -0.35 -14.77 -6.09
C ALA A 59 -0.14 -13.26 -5.96
N ALA A 60 1.05 -12.80 -5.57
CA ALA A 60 1.33 -11.38 -5.36
C ALA A 60 1.00 -10.48 -6.56
N PRO A 61 1.46 -10.76 -7.79
CA PRO A 61 1.06 -9.96 -8.95
C PRO A 61 -0.45 -10.02 -9.22
N ILE A 62 -1.09 -11.18 -9.03
CA ILE A 62 -2.54 -11.35 -9.24
C ILE A 62 -3.32 -10.47 -8.25
N ILE A 63 -2.93 -10.48 -6.97
CA ILE A 63 -3.52 -9.67 -5.91
C ILE A 63 -3.35 -8.18 -6.24
N MET A 64 -2.13 -7.74 -6.58
CA MET A 64 -1.86 -6.33 -6.85
C MET A 64 -2.64 -5.82 -8.07
N VAL A 65 -2.72 -6.60 -9.14
CA VAL A 65 -3.51 -6.25 -10.33
C VAL A 65 -5.00 -6.22 -10.00
N GLY A 66 -5.51 -7.24 -9.29
CA GLY A 66 -6.91 -7.30 -8.89
C GLY A 66 -7.33 -6.10 -8.04
N LEU A 67 -6.51 -5.72 -7.05
CA LEU A 67 -6.77 -4.55 -6.21
C LEU A 67 -6.66 -3.23 -6.99
N TYR A 68 -5.74 -3.13 -7.95
CA TYR A 68 -5.64 -1.96 -8.82
C TYR A 68 -6.89 -1.79 -9.70
N MET A 69 -7.45 -2.89 -10.22
CA MET A 69 -8.67 -2.85 -11.02
C MET A 69 -9.92 -2.48 -10.20
N MET A 70 -9.88 -2.69 -8.88
CA MET A 70 -10.95 -2.30 -7.95
C MET A 70 -10.87 -0.83 -7.51
N LEU A 71 -9.81 -0.11 -7.90
CA LEU A 71 -9.60 1.25 -7.47
C LEU A 71 -10.63 2.19 -8.13
N PRO A 72 -11.35 3.04 -7.36
CA PRO A 72 -12.40 3.89 -7.90
C PRO A 72 -11.87 4.84 -8.97
N PRO A 73 -12.68 5.17 -9.99
CA PRO A 73 -12.29 6.14 -11.02
C PRO A 73 -11.97 7.49 -10.39
N SER A 74 -11.05 8.22 -11.04
CA SER A 74 -10.60 9.55 -10.62
C SER A 74 -11.71 10.59 -10.71
#